data_AF-A0A525CFI5-F1
#
_entry.id   AF-A0A525CFI5-F1
#
_cell.length_a   1.000
_cell.length_b   1.000
_cell.length_c   1.000
_cell.angle_alpha   90.00
_cell.angle_beta   90.00
_cell.angle_gamma   90.00
#
_symmetry.space_group_name_H-M   'P 1'
#
loop_
_entity.id
_entity.type
_entity.pdbx_description
1 polymer ?
#
loop_
_entity_poly.entity_id
_entity_poly.type
_entity_poly.pdbx_seq_one_letter_code
_entity_poly.pdbx_strand_id
1 'polypeptide(L)'
;MSYDFEIDQKKEFYDNLHANILEHGLWFCKNATELYNSIMKQLIVDYNLPYDAFDLHKKYVGMYNKIVATYMKLFLFSIFDTLESSQIRTKEELIAFMDKGAKEPGVENEFTETIVKLLNDDIHDYLRQFYKRIKSEESLEKYVSHFEKRIRADILLNIDVSLQFFKSNVNMLLEYLNELYEKNFELEDVLGRCLFKLLEDKYSISVYFNGTSEIQYFHREFGSPFLEIIKNSIFGMRKYYAANNYLKRYIRSLLKRNVQITKYSFPIFFNDEKFKEHFCNYLMVILQAIQAYGRDELIIRDVNAELKKQLPDFPHTFLPEHFYIMVDCWSEFLGQHSPDLLKRVKEPVIGDSDQAQGKKDDKGEEA
;
A
#
# COMPACT_ATOMS: atom_id res chain seq x y z
N MET A 1 -19.34 -6.89 -35.29
CA MET A 1 -19.79 -5.71 -34.53
C MET A 1 -19.84 -6.05 -33.02
N SER A 2 -18.89 -6.83 -32.49
CA SER A 2 -19.17 -7.63 -31.27
C SER A 2 -17.95 -7.95 -30.39
N TYR A 3 -16.95 -7.07 -30.30
CA TYR A 3 -15.87 -7.24 -29.31
C TYR A 3 -15.45 -5.89 -28.75
N ASP A 4 -15.21 -4.91 -29.62
CA ASP A 4 -14.86 -3.54 -29.21
C ASP A 4 -16.01 -2.86 -28.44
N PHE A 5 -17.26 -3.14 -28.82
CA PHE A 5 -18.44 -2.57 -28.14
C PHE A 5 -18.66 -3.14 -26.72
N GLU A 6 -18.35 -4.42 -26.48
CA GLU A 6 -18.42 -5.01 -25.13
C GLU A 6 -17.26 -4.51 -24.25
N ILE A 7 -16.08 -4.27 -24.83
CA ILE A 7 -14.93 -3.69 -24.13
C ILE A 7 -15.22 -2.24 -23.73
N ASP A 8 -15.79 -1.45 -24.62
CA ASP A 8 -16.15 -0.04 -24.35
C ASP A 8 -17.26 0.06 -23.30
N GLN A 9 -18.28 -0.81 -23.34
CA GLN A 9 -19.34 -0.86 -22.32
C GLN A 9 -18.82 -1.30 -20.94
N LYS A 10 -17.91 -2.28 -20.88
CA LYS A 10 -17.29 -2.69 -19.62
C LYS A 10 -16.39 -1.60 -19.07
N LYS A 11 -15.65 -0.89 -19.91
CA LYS A 11 -14.81 0.23 -19.50
C LYS A 11 -15.65 1.38 -18.94
N GLU A 12 -16.71 1.76 -19.64
CA GLU A 12 -17.65 2.79 -19.17
C GLU A 12 -18.33 2.39 -17.85
N PHE A 13 -18.69 1.10 -17.71
CA PHE A 13 -19.22 0.55 -16.46
C PHE A 13 -18.23 0.67 -15.28
N TYR A 14 -16.94 0.37 -15.49
CA TYR A 14 -15.91 0.49 -14.46
C TYR A 14 -15.57 1.94 -14.12
N ASP A 15 -15.49 2.79 -15.14
CA ASP A 15 -15.26 4.22 -14.95
C ASP A 15 -16.43 4.83 -14.16
N ASN A 16 -17.67 4.40 -14.41
CA ASN A 16 -18.84 4.81 -13.65
C ASN A 16 -18.86 4.26 -12.21
N LEU A 17 -18.50 2.98 -11.99
CA LEU A 17 -18.41 2.42 -10.62
C LEU A 17 -17.33 3.14 -9.80
N HIS A 18 -16.13 3.31 -10.37
CA HIS A 18 -15.04 4.02 -9.71
C HIS A 18 -15.38 5.49 -9.46
N ALA A 19 -16.01 6.17 -10.43
CA ALA A 19 -16.47 7.54 -10.27
C ALA A 19 -17.50 7.65 -9.15
N ASN A 20 -18.52 6.79 -9.11
CA ASN A 20 -19.56 6.80 -8.08
C ASN A 20 -18.98 6.52 -6.69
N ILE A 21 -18.08 5.54 -6.57
CA ILE A 21 -17.40 5.22 -5.31
C ILE A 21 -16.51 6.38 -4.85
N LEU A 22 -15.76 6.99 -5.77
CA LEU A 22 -14.90 8.13 -5.46
C LEU A 22 -15.72 9.36 -5.07
N GLU A 23 -16.79 9.68 -5.81
CA GLU A 23 -17.70 10.79 -5.51
C GLU A 23 -18.35 10.62 -4.13
N HIS A 24 -18.84 9.41 -3.83
CA HIS A 24 -19.39 9.10 -2.51
C HIS A 24 -18.34 9.21 -1.40
N GLY A 25 -17.12 8.73 -1.64
CA GLY A 25 -16.00 8.87 -0.70
C GLY A 25 -15.63 10.33 -0.44
N LEU A 26 -15.58 11.16 -1.48
CA LEU A 26 -15.33 12.59 -1.35
C LEU A 26 -16.47 13.31 -0.63
N TRP A 27 -17.72 12.90 -0.85
CA TRP A 27 -18.89 13.39 -0.11
C TRP A 27 -18.79 13.06 1.39
N PHE A 28 -18.46 11.82 1.74
CA PHE A 28 -18.23 11.42 3.13
C PHE A 28 -17.15 12.30 3.77
N CYS A 29 -16.01 12.43 3.09
CA CYS A 29 -14.88 13.18 3.62
C CYS A 29 -15.22 14.66 3.82
N LYS A 30 -16.01 15.23 2.91
CA LYS A 30 -16.50 16.60 3.01
C LYS A 30 -17.40 16.78 4.23
N ASN A 31 -18.38 15.91 4.46
CA ASN A 31 -19.28 16.00 5.61
C ASN A 31 -18.53 15.87 6.94
N ALA A 32 -17.62 14.89 7.05
CA ALA A 32 -16.80 14.71 8.24
C ALA A 32 -15.95 15.97 8.53
N THR A 33 -15.42 16.61 7.49
CA THR A 33 -14.64 17.86 7.63
C THR A 33 -15.54 19.06 7.96
N GLU A 34 -16.76 19.12 7.42
CA GLU A 34 -17.73 20.17 7.75
C GLU A 34 -18.16 20.13 9.21
N LEU A 35 -18.34 18.93 9.78
CA LEU A 35 -18.57 18.76 11.20
C LEU A 35 -17.42 19.31 12.04
N TYR A 36 -16.18 18.95 11.71
CA TYR A 36 -14.98 19.50 12.35
C TYR A 36 -14.97 21.03 12.28
N ASN A 37 -15.25 21.61 11.11
CA ASN A 37 -15.31 23.06 10.93
C ASN A 37 -16.39 23.71 11.82
N SER A 38 -17.56 23.09 11.92
CA SER A 38 -18.64 23.55 12.80
C SER A 38 -18.21 23.56 14.27
N ILE A 39 -17.52 22.51 14.72
CA ILE A 39 -17.02 22.39 16.08
C ILE A 39 -15.96 23.45 16.37
N MET A 40 -15.01 23.64 15.45
CA MET A 40 -13.96 24.66 15.58
C MET A 40 -14.54 26.08 15.65
N LYS A 41 -15.54 26.41 14.82
CA LYS A 41 -16.24 27.70 14.89
C LYS A 41 -16.95 27.89 16.24
N GLN A 42 -17.61 26.84 16.73
CA GLN A 42 -18.27 26.88 18.03
C GLN A 42 -17.26 27.12 19.16
N LEU A 43 -16.12 26.42 19.15
CA LEU A 43 -15.04 26.61 20.14
C LEU A 43 -14.48 28.04 20.14
N ILE A 44 -14.27 28.61 18.96
CA ILE A 44 -13.80 29.98 18.81
C ILE A 44 -14.75 30.98 19.48
N VAL A 45 -16.06 30.78 19.28
CA VAL A 45 -17.10 31.64 19.86
C VAL A 45 -17.22 31.44 21.37
N ASP A 46 -17.34 30.19 21.83
CA ASP A 46 -17.63 29.86 23.23
C ASP A 46 -16.51 30.30 24.19
N TYR A 47 -15.26 30.33 23.70
CA TYR A 47 -14.08 30.73 24.48
C TYR A 47 -13.47 32.07 24.07
N ASN A 48 -14.10 32.78 23.13
CA ASN A 48 -13.59 34.04 22.58
C ASN A 48 -12.10 33.92 22.19
N LEU A 49 -11.77 32.85 21.46
CA LEU A 49 -10.41 32.55 21.03
C LEU A 49 -10.03 33.47 19.88
N PRO A 50 -8.77 33.93 19.82
CA PRO A 50 -8.31 34.64 18.64
C PRO A 50 -8.32 33.68 17.46
N TYR A 51 -8.87 34.11 16.32
CA TYR A 51 -8.87 33.30 15.11
C TYR A 51 -8.43 34.14 13.93
N ASP A 52 -7.54 33.58 13.10
CA ASP A 52 -7.26 34.07 11.76
C ASP A 52 -8.06 33.21 10.78
N ALA A 53 -8.85 33.85 9.92
CA ALA A 53 -9.66 33.18 8.92
C ALA A 53 -8.80 32.37 7.92
N PHE A 54 -7.59 32.84 7.60
CA PHE A 54 -6.66 32.13 6.72
C PHE A 54 -6.08 30.88 7.38
N ASP A 55 -5.70 30.96 8.65
CA ASP A 55 -5.18 29.80 9.39
C ASP A 55 -6.27 28.74 9.60
N LEU A 56 -7.51 29.16 9.89
CA LEU A 56 -8.64 28.25 10.02
C LEU A 56 -8.95 27.54 8.70
N HIS A 57 -8.88 28.26 7.57
CA HIS A 57 -9.06 27.66 6.25
C HIS A 57 -7.93 26.67 5.90
N LYS A 58 -6.68 27.00 6.20
CA LYS A 58 -5.53 26.11 5.99
C LYS A 58 -5.66 24.82 6.82
N LYS A 59 -6.10 24.94 8.08
CA LYS A 59 -6.40 23.77 8.93
C LYS A 59 -7.55 22.93 8.38
N TYR A 60 -8.61 23.56 7.89
CA TYR A 60 -9.73 22.87 7.25
C TYR A 60 -9.27 22.04 6.04
N VAL A 61 -8.49 22.62 5.13
CA VAL A 61 -7.95 21.91 3.95
C VAL A 61 -7.02 20.77 4.38
N GLY A 62 -6.12 21.01 5.33
CA GLY A 62 -5.24 19.97 5.86
C GLY A 62 -6.01 18.81 6.53
N MET A 63 -7.12 19.12 7.19
CA MET A 63 -7.98 18.12 7.82
C MET A 63 -8.74 17.29 6.77
N TYR A 64 -9.28 17.94 5.75
CA TYR A 64 -9.95 17.27 4.64
C TYR A 64 -9.04 16.22 3.98
N ASN A 65 -7.80 16.59 3.65
CA ASN A 65 -6.86 15.68 2.98
C ASN A 65 -6.49 14.48 3.87
N LYS A 66 -6.31 14.71 5.18
CA LYS A 66 -6.07 13.63 6.15
C LYS A 66 -7.23 12.64 6.23
N ILE A 67 -8.47 13.13 6.22
CA ILE A 67 -9.68 12.30 6.23
C ILE A 67 -9.79 11.52 4.91
N VAL A 68 -9.56 12.16 3.76
CA VAL A 68 -9.53 11.48 2.44
C VAL A 68 -8.50 10.36 2.43
N ALA A 69 -7.26 10.62 2.85
CA ALA A 69 -6.21 9.59 2.90
C ALA A 69 -6.60 8.43 3.82
N THR A 70 -7.20 8.73 4.98
CA THR A 70 -7.66 7.72 5.94
C THR A 70 -8.83 6.90 5.38
N TYR A 71 -9.79 7.54 4.71
CA TYR A 71 -10.92 6.88 4.05
C TYR A 71 -10.45 5.93 2.94
N MET A 72 -9.57 6.40 2.07
CA MET A 72 -9.00 5.56 1.00
C MET A 72 -8.27 4.35 1.57
N LYS A 73 -7.42 4.56 2.58
CA LYS A 73 -6.57 3.51 3.17
C LYS A 73 -7.36 2.49 3.99
N LEU A 74 -8.13 2.95 4.97
CA LEU A 74 -8.71 2.09 6.01
C LEU A 74 -10.11 1.61 5.67
N PHE A 75 -10.86 2.37 4.87
CA PHE A 75 -12.24 2.02 4.55
C PHE A 75 -12.34 1.44 3.15
N LEU A 76 -11.93 2.20 2.13
CA LEU A 76 -12.11 1.77 0.74
C LEU A 76 -11.23 0.56 0.39
N PHE A 77 -9.92 0.64 0.62
CA PHE A 77 -9.03 -0.49 0.33
C PHE A 77 -9.27 -1.68 1.25
N SER A 78 -9.65 -1.47 2.51
CA SER A 78 -9.99 -2.59 3.41
C SER A 78 -11.26 -3.30 2.98
N ILE A 79 -12.31 -2.56 2.58
CA ILE A 79 -13.53 -3.15 2.00
C ILE A 79 -13.16 -3.95 0.76
N PHE A 80 -12.40 -3.38 -0.19
CA PHE A 80 -11.99 -4.13 -1.38
C PHE A 80 -11.13 -5.36 -1.07
N ASP A 81 -10.09 -5.23 -0.24
CA ASP A 81 -9.24 -6.37 0.13
C ASP A 81 -10.04 -7.46 0.87
N THR A 82 -10.98 -7.07 1.73
CA THR A 82 -11.82 -8.02 2.47
C THR A 82 -12.83 -8.68 1.55
N LEU A 83 -13.52 -7.91 0.70
CA LEU A 83 -14.43 -8.41 -0.32
C LEU A 83 -13.72 -9.44 -1.21
N GLU A 84 -12.58 -9.08 -1.76
CA GLU A 84 -11.83 -9.99 -2.62
C GLU A 84 -11.29 -11.22 -1.87
N SER A 85 -10.95 -11.12 -0.57
CA SER A 85 -10.50 -12.28 0.22
C SER A 85 -11.60 -13.27 0.59
N SER A 86 -12.86 -12.83 0.68
CA SER A 86 -13.97 -13.60 1.25
C SER A 86 -14.71 -14.49 0.23
N GLN A 87 -14.26 -14.52 -1.02
CA GLN A 87 -14.84 -15.34 -2.11
C GLN A 87 -16.36 -15.21 -2.22
N ILE A 88 -16.88 -14.01 -2.00
CA ILE A 88 -18.32 -13.70 -2.04
C ILE A 88 -18.81 -13.86 -3.48
N ARG A 89 -19.71 -14.83 -3.74
CA ARG A 89 -20.17 -15.14 -5.11
C ARG A 89 -21.61 -14.72 -5.37
N THR A 90 -22.34 -14.42 -4.30
CA THR A 90 -23.75 -14.04 -4.38
C THR A 90 -23.98 -12.65 -3.83
N LYS A 91 -25.04 -12.02 -4.32
CA LYS A 91 -25.50 -10.72 -3.84
C LYS A 91 -25.84 -10.79 -2.36
N GLU A 92 -26.46 -11.88 -1.93
CA GLU A 92 -26.90 -12.12 -0.56
C GLU A 92 -25.69 -12.23 0.39
N GLU A 93 -24.62 -12.92 -0.03
CA GLU A 93 -23.35 -12.96 0.72
C GLU A 93 -22.69 -11.59 0.79
N LEU A 94 -22.76 -10.79 -0.29
CA LEU A 94 -22.19 -9.45 -0.33
C LEU A 94 -22.95 -8.48 0.59
N ILE A 95 -24.28 -8.54 0.58
CA ILE A 95 -25.13 -7.77 1.49
C ILE A 95 -24.89 -8.21 2.93
N ALA A 96 -24.88 -9.52 3.19
CA ALA A 96 -24.60 -10.06 4.52
C ALA A 96 -23.21 -9.67 5.01
N PHE A 97 -22.22 -9.64 4.13
CA PHE A 97 -20.88 -9.15 4.42
C PHE A 97 -20.88 -7.66 4.75
N MET A 98 -21.54 -6.81 3.95
CA MET A 98 -21.64 -5.38 4.27
C MET A 98 -22.39 -5.14 5.60
N ASP A 99 -23.41 -5.94 5.89
CA ASP A 99 -24.16 -5.91 7.16
C ASP A 99 -23.35 -6.43 8.35
N LYS A 100 -22.43 -7.36 8.11
CA LYS A 100 -21.57 -7.99 9.12
C LYS A 100 -20.29 -7.20 9.35
N GLY A 101 -19.67 -6.65 8.31
CA GLY A 101 -18.52 -5.75 8.39
C GLY A 101 -18.85 -4.41 9.06
N ALA A 102 -20.12 -3.99 8.99
CA ALA A 102 -20.69 -2.88 9.77
C ALA A 102 -20.96 -3.23 11.26
N LYS A 103 -20.71 -4.47 11.66
CA LYS A 103 -21.04 -4.98 13.02
C LYS A 103 -19.89 -5.75 13.65
N GLU A 104 -18.93 -6.23 12.86
CA GLU A 104 -17.71 -6.87 13.33
C GLU A 104 -16.69 -5.80 13.76
N PRO A 105 -15.99 -6.01 14.87
CA PRO A 105 -15.22 -4.97 15.55
C PRO A 105 -13.91 -4.54 14.87
N GLY A 106 -13.74 -4.79 13.57
CA GLY A 106 -12.49 -4.53 12.85
C GLY A 106 -12.50 -3.21 12.08
N VAL A 107 -13.13 -3.18 10.91
CA VAL A 107 -12.95 -2.10 9.93
C VAL A 107 -13.72 -0.83 10.30
N GLU A 108 -14.99 -0.92 10.66
CA GLU A 108 -15.78 0.23 11.08
C GLU A 108 -15.23 0.86 12.37
N ASN A 109 -14.88 0.02 13.35
CA ASN A 109 -14.30 0.49 14.59
C ASN A 109 -12.93 1.13 14.35
N GLU A 110 -12.01 0.48 13.64
CA GLU A 110 -10.68 1.03 13.38
C GLU A 110 -10.75 2.32 12.58
N PHE A 111 -11.61 2.38 11.56
CA PHE A 111 -11.84 3.59 10.77
C PHE A 111 -12.45 4.72 11.61
N THR A 112 -13.52 4.43 12.35
CA THR A 112 -14.20 5.39 13.23
C THR A 112 -13.26 5.92 14.30
N GLU A 113 -12.55 5.04 15.01
CA GLU A 113 -11.58 5.44 16.03
C GLU A 113 -10.46 6.30 15.45
N THR A 114 -9.97 5.95 14.25
CA THR A 114 -8.91 6.73 13.60
C THR A 114 -9.38 8.14 13.23
N ILE A 115 -10.57 8.27 12.64
CA ILE A 115 -11.13 9.57 12.28
C ILE A 115 -11.46 10.39 13.54
N VAL A 116 -12.11 9.78 14.53
CA VAL A 116 -12.44 10.43 15.81
C VAL A 116 -11.17 10.93 16.50
N LYS A 117 -10.14 10.08 16.59
CA LYS A 117 -8.85 10.45 17.17
C LYS A 117 -8.21 11.60 16.41
N LEU A 118 -8.15 11.52 15.08
CA LEU A 118 -7.54 12.55 14.24
C LEU A 118 -8.21 13.92 14.40
N LEU A 119 -9.54 13.95 14.50
CA LEU A 119 -10.32 15.16 14.75
C LEU A 119 -10.11 15.68 16.18
N ASN A 120 -10.14 14.78 17.18
CA ASN A 120 -9.96 15.14 18.58
C ASN A 120 -8.55 15.66 18.89
N ASP A 121 -7.51 15.04 18.34
CA ASP A 121 -6.12 15.44 18.54
C ASP A 121 -5.91 16.87 18.05
N ASP A 122 -6.47 17.23 16.89
CA ASP A 122 -6.34 18.60 16.35
C ASP A 122 -7.14 19.63 17.17
N ILE A 123 -8.33 19.27 17.65
CA ILE A 123 -9.12 20.10 18.59
C ILE A 123 -8.35 20.31 19.89
N HIS A 124 -7.77 19.24 20.45
CA HIS A 124 -6.96 19.30 21.67
C HIS A 124 -5.73 20.19 21.49
N ASP A 125 -4.99 20.03 20.40
CA ASP A 125 -3.80 20.82 20.10
C ASP A 125 -4.14 22.29 19.88
N TYR A 126 -5.29 22.59 19.27
CA TYR A 126 -5.77 23.97 19.15
C TYR A 126 -6.11 24.57 20.51
N LEU A 127 -6.85 23.86 21.36
CA LEU A 127 -7.24 24.38 22.67
C LEU A 127 -6.05 24.52 23.63
N ARG A 128 -5.06 23.63 23.57
CA ARG A 128 -3.81 23.72 24.35
C ARG A 128 -3.05 25.01 24.07
N GLN A 129 -3.06 25.51 22.84
CA GLN A 129 -2.42 26.80 22.49
C GLN A 129 -3.06 27.98 23.23
N PHE A 130 -4.31 27.84 23.65
CA PHE A 130 -5.07 28.87 24.37
C PHE A 130 -5.41 28.48 25.81
N TYR A 131 -4.70 27.49 26.38
CA TYR A 131 -4.97 26.95 27.71
C TYR A 131 -5.03 28.03 28.81
N LYS A 132 -4.25 29.12 28.70
CA LYS A 132 -4.29 30.26 29.65
C LYS A 132 -5.64 31.00 29.68
N ARG A 133 -6.45 30.92 28.61
CA ARG A 133 -7.81 31.49 28.55
C ARG A 133 -8.89 30.50 29.01
N ILE A 134 -8.56 29.21 29.07
CA ILE A 134 -9.46 28.14 29.48
C ILE A 134 -9.25 27.93 30.98
N LYS A 135 -10.28 28.23 31.77
CA LYS A 135 -10.19 28.44 33.23
C LYS A 135 -9.58 27.28 34.05
N SER A 136 -9.56 26.04 33.54
CA SER A 136 -8.85 24.88 34.12
C SER A 136 -8.74 23.69 33.14
N GLU A 137 -7.76 22.79 33.35
CA GLU A 137 -7.60 21.52 32.61
C GLU A 137 -8.86 20.64 32.67
N GLU A 138 -9.46 20.55 33.85
CA GLU A 138 -10.64 19.72 34.09
C GLU A 138 -11.86 20.22 33.30
N SER A 139 -11.94 21.54 33.07
CA SER A 139 -12.95 22.14 32.20
C SER A 139 -12.70 21.82 30.73
N LEU A 140 -11.44 21.77 30.31
CA LEU A 140 -11.04 21.43 28.95
C LEU A 140 -11.38 19.97 28.63
N GLU A 141 -11.05 19.02 29.51
CA GLU A 141 -11.31 17.59 29.31
C GLU A 141 -12.80 17.26 29.22
N LYS A 142 -13.63 17.83 30.11
CA LYS A 142 -15.10 17.67 30.03
C LYS A 142 -15.66 18.21 28.72
N TYR A 143 -15.09 19.30 28.23
CA TYR A 143 -15.54 19.94 26.98
C TYR A 143 -15.15 19.11 25.75
N VAL A 144 -13.91 18.61 25.70
CA VAL A 144 -13.46 17.77 24.58
C VAL A 144 -14.20 16.43 24.56
N SER A 145 -14.46 15.82 25.73
CA SER A 145 -15.27 14.60 25.83
C SER A 145 -16.70 14.77 25.28
N HIS A 146 -17.28 15.98 25.39
CA HIS A 146 -18.58 16.26 24.79
C HIS A 146 -18.53 16.27 23.26
N PHE A 147 -17.50 16.87 22.66
CA PHE A 147 -17.31 16.89 21.21
C PHE A 147 -16.94 15.53 20.65
N GLU A 148 -16.11 14.76 21.35
CA GLU A 148 -15.77 13.40 20.96
C GLU A 148 -17.03 12.55 20.74
N LYS A 149 -17.98 12.60 21.67
CA LYS A 149 -19.26 11.86 21.55
C LYS A 149 -20.05 12.31 20.32
N ARG A 150 -20.08 13.62 20.05
CA ARG A 150 -20.78 14.19 18.89
C ARG A 150 -20.10 13.81 17.57
N ILE A 151 -18.77 13.89 17.51
CA ILE A 151 -17.97 13.49 16.36
C ILE A 151 -18.22 12.03 16.04
N ARG A 152 -18.10 11.16 17.05
CA ARG A 152 -18.33 9.73 16.91
C ARG A 152 -19.73 9.41 16.38
N ALA A 153 -20.78 10.02 16.93
CA ALA A 153 -22.15 9.78 16.49
C ALA A 153 -22.37 10.18 15.02
N ASP A 154 -21.81 11.31 14.59
CA ASP A 154 -21.95 11.80 13.22
C ASP A 154 -21.14 10.97 12.21
N ILE A 155 -19.91 10.57 12.59
CA ILE A 155 -19.09 9.67 11.77
C ILE A 155 -19.80 8.33 11.56
N LEU A 156 -20.37 7.73 12.62
CA LEU A 156 -21.15 6.50 12.51
C LEU A 156 -22.36 6.67 11.58
N LEU A 157 -23.08 7.79 11.66
CA LEU A 157 -24.20 8.06 10.78
C LEU A 157 -23.77 8.20 9.30
N ASN A 158 -22.64 8.85 9.04
CA ASN A 158 -22.09 8.94 7.68
C ASN A 158 -21.57 7.59 7.16
N ILE A 159 -21.09 6.71 8.04
CA ILE A 159 -20.74 5.32 7.70
C ILE A 159 -21.99 4.54 7.31
N ASP A 160 -23.08 4.66 8.07
CA ASP A 160 -24.37 4.04 7.75
C ASP A 160 -24.89 4.46 6.37
N VAL A 161 -24.82 5.76 6.05
CA VAL A 161 -25.19 6.27 4.70
C VAL A 161 -24.27 5.68 3.64
N SER A 162 -22.97 5.52 3.93
CA SER A 162 -22.02 4.91 3.01
C SER A 162 -22.31 3.43 2.76
N LEU A 163 -22.65 2.68 3.80
CA LEU A 163 -23.06 1.28 3.67
C LEU A 163 -24.35 1.15 2.85
N GLN A 164 -25.31 2.06 3.01
CA GLN A 164 -26.51 2.11 2.18
C GLN A 164 -26.18 2.39 0.71
N PHE A 165 -25.22 3.30 0.45
CA PHE A 165 -24.72 3.54 -0.90
C PHE A 165 -24.11 2.27 -1.51
N PHE A 166 -23.20 1.58 -0.81
CA PHE A 166 -22.62 0.32 -1.32
C PHE A 166 -23.68 -0.76 -1.55
N LYS A 167 -24.68 -0.88 -0.67
CA LYS A 167 -25.82 -1.78 -0.86
C LYS A 167 -26.65 -1.43 -2.10
N SER A 168 -26.84 -0.15 -2.39
CA SER A 168 -27.56 0.30 -3.60
C SER A 168 -26.79 -0.02 -4.88
N ASN A 169 -25.46 -0.13 -4.80
CA ASN A 169 -24.56 -0.48 -5.90
C ASN A 169 -24.12 -1.96 -5.88
N VAL A 170 -24.77 -2.81 -5.10
CA VAL A 170 -24.30 -4.18 -4.82
C VAL A 170 -24.19 -5.06 -6.05
N ASN A 171 -25.06 -4.89 -7.04
CA ASN A 171 -24.99 -5.66 -8.28
C ASN A 171 -23.73 -5.30 -9.07
N MET A 172 -23.39 -4.01 -9.15
CA MET A 172 -22.20 -3.54 -9.85
C MET A 172 -20.92 -3.99 -9.14
N LEU A 173 -20.93 -3.94 -7.80
CA LEU A 173 -19.84 -4.47 -6.98
C LEU A 173 -19.68 -5.98 -7.15
N LEU A 174 -20.79 -6.73 -7.21
CA LEU A 174 -20.74 -8.17 -7.42
C LEU A 174 -20.23 -8.53 -8.81
N GLU A 175 -20.60 -7.78 -9.85
CA GLU A 175 -20.06 -7.96 -11.21
C GLU A 175 -18.57 -7.63 -11.28
N TYR A 176 -18.13 -6.54 -10.63
CA TYR A 176 -16.71 -6.22 -10.47
C TYR A 176 -15.95 -7.34 -9.75
N LEU A 177 -16.49 -7.83 -8.63
CA LEU A 177 -15.89 -8.93 -7.88
C LEU A 177 -15.88 -10.22 -8.68
N ASN A 178 -16.96 -10.56 -9.38
CA ASN A 178 -17.03 -11.75 -10.24
C ASN A 178 -16.02 -11.67 -11.37
N GLU A 179 -15.83 -10.51 -12.02
CA GLU A 179 -14.75 -10.35 -12.99
C GLU A 179 -13.36 -10.42 -12.35
N LEU A 180 -13.16 -9.93 -11.13
CA LEU A 180 -11.90 -10.11 -10.38
C LEU A 180 -11.67 -11.57 -9.96
N TYR A 181 -12.72 -12.34 -9.66
CA TYR A 181 -12.63 -13.75 -9.31
C TYR A 181 -12.44 -14.63 -10.54
N GLU A 182 -13.10 -14.29 -11.65
CA GLU A 182 -12.87 -14.90 -12.97
C GLU A 182 -11.45 -14.57 -13.47
N LYS A 183 -10.99 -13.34 -13.20
CA LYS A 183 -9.59 -12.91 -13.33
C LYS A 183 -8.85 -13.08 -12.01
N ASN A 184 -9.03 -14.18 -11.26
CA ASN A 184 -8.14 -14.51 -10.14
C ASN A 184 -6.73 -14.58 -10.71
N PHE A 185 -6.02 -13.45 -10.70
CA PHE A 185 -4.72 -13.32 -11.31
C PHE A 185 -3.81 -14.11 -10.40
N GLU A 186 -3.59 -15.36 -10.80
CA GLU A 186 -2.51 -16.15 -10.27
C GLU A 186 -1.28 -15.25 -10.26
N LEU A 187 -0.69 -15.12 -9.08
CA LEU A 187 0.36 -14.16 -8.84
C LEU A 187 1.59 -14.66 -9.58
N GLU A 188 1.75 -14.17 -10.81
CA GLU A 188 2.75 -14.69 -11.73
C GLU A 188 4.17 -14.37 -11.26
N ASP A 189 4.34 -13.21 -10.60
CA ASP A 189 5.60 -12.71 -10.08
C ASP A 189 5.56 -12.59 -8.55
N VAL A 190 5.63 -13.74 -7.88
CA VAL A 190 5.68 -13.83 -6.41
C VAL A 190 6.90 -13.10 -5.87
N LEU A 191 8.08 -13.33 -6.46
CA LEU A 191 9.32 -12.69 -6.02
C LEU A 191 9.20 -11.16 -6.08
N GLY A 192 8.71 -10.62 -7.19
CA GLY A 192 8.54 -9.18 -7.37
C GLY A 192 7.55 -8.58 -6.39
N ARG A 193 6.43 -9.26 -6.14
CA ARG A 193 5.45 -8.81 -5.15
C ARG A 193 6.01 -8.84 -3.72
N CYS A 194 6.84 -9.83 -3.36
CA CYS A 194 7.54 -9.86 -2.08
C CYS A 194 8.51 -8.70 -1.91
N LEU A 195 9.25 -8.34 -2.95
CA LEU A 195 10.18 -7.19 -2.92
C LEU A 195 9.46 -5.86 -2.61
N PHE A 196 8.30 -5.62 -3.22
CA PHE A 196 7.52 -4.40 -2.94
C PHE A 196 6.66 -4.47 -1.68
N LYS A 197 6.29 -5.67 -1.21
CA LYS A 197 5.51 -5.80 0.03
C LYS A 197 6.26 -5.18 1.22
N LEU A 198 7.58 -5.35 1.27
CA LEU A 198 8.44 -4.74 2.30
C LEU A 198 8.40 -3.21 2.28
N LEU A 199 8.18 -2.61 1.11
CA LEU A 199 8.02 -1.16 0.96
C LEU A 199 6.63 -0.72 1.43
N GLU A 200 5.58 -1.42 0.98
CA GLU A 200 4.18 -1.13 1.35
C GLU A 200 3.91 -1.19 2.86
N ASP A 201 4.62 -2.06 3.58
CA ASP A 201 4.47 -2.19 5.03
C ASP A 201 4.99 -0.97 5.80
N LYS A 202 5.82 -0.13 5.16
CA LYS A 202 6.52 0.99 5.81
C LYS A 202 6.17 2.35 5.24
N TYR A 203 5.89 2.42 3.94
CA TYR A 203 5.71 3.67 3.21
C TYR A 203 4.36 3.68 2.49
N SER A 204 3.74 4.87 2.40
CA SER A 204 2.54 5.08 1.60
C SER A 204 2.89 5.01 0.11
N ILE A 205 2.29 4.07 -0.60
CA ILE A 205 2.41 3.96 -2.06
C ILE A 205 1.17 4.60 -2.70
N SER A 206 1.39 5.56 -3.60
CA SER A 206 0.31 6.20 -4.38
C SER A 206 0.09 5.51 -5.72
N VAL A 207 -1.10 5.70 -6.27
CA VAL A 207 -1.40 5.46 -7.69
C VAL A 207 -1.65 6.83 -8.32
N TYR A 208 -1.07 7.08 -9.49
CA TYR A 208 -1.31 8.33 -10.19
C TYR A 208 -2.69 8.32 -10.85
N PHE A 209 -3.51 9.30 -10.49
CA PHE A 209 -4.82 9.51 -11.09
C PHE A 209 -4.95 10.96 -11.54
N ASN A 210 -5.05 11.18 -12.86
CA ASN A 210 -5.44 12.45 -13.52
C ASN A 210 -4.97 13.74 -12.84
N GLY A 211 -3.68 13.87 -12.55
CA GLY A 211 -3.07 15.13 -12.10
C GLY A 211 -3.20 15.45 -10.60
N THR A 212 -3.86 14.62 -9.80
CA THR A 212 -3.87 14.75 -8.33
C THR A 212 -2.90 13.77 -7.70
N SER A 213 -1.59 14.06 -7.76
CA SER A 213 -0.64 13.44 -6.84
C SER A 213 -0.46 14.37 -5.64
N GLU A 214 -1.07 14.05 -4.52
CA GLU A 214 -0.60 14.61 -3.25
C GLU A 214 0.83 14.11 -2.99
N ILE A 215 1.63 14.91 -2.29
CA ILE A 215 3.03 14.64 -1.94
C ILE A 215 3.14 13.26 -1.28
N GLN A 216 3.57 12.25 -2.03
CA GLN A 216 3.80 10.88 -1.55
C GLN A 216 5.19 10.41 -2.01
N TYR A 217 5.84 9.60 -1.17
CA TYR A 217 7.25 9.23 -1.31
C TYR A 217 7.53 8.16 -2.39
N PHE A 218 6.53 7.38 -2.84
CA PHE A 218 6.71 6.36 -3.88
C PHE A 218 5.43 6.13 -4.69
N HIS A 219 5.54 6.13 -6.02
CA HIS A 219 4.44 5.85 -6.94
C HIS A 219 4.45 4.38 -7.38
N ARG A 220 3.27 3.74 -7.44
CA ARG A 220 3.12 2.33 -7.83
C ARG A 220 3.63 2.07 -9.25
N GLU A 221 3.51 3.06 -10.12
CA GLU A 221 3.95 3.05 -11.52
C GLU A 221 5.47 2.81 -11.65
N PHE A 222 6.25 3.12 -10.61
CA PHE A 222 7.69 2.80 -10.58
C PHE A 222 7.98 1.31 -10.49
N GLY A 223 7.03 0.51 -9.99
CA GLY A 223 7.28 -0.88 -9.64
C GLY A 223 7.61 -1.78 -10.84
N SER A 224 6.83 -1.69 -11.92
CA SER A 224 7.04 -2.49 -13.13
C SER A 224 8.39 -2.19 -13.82
N PRO A 225 8.72 -0.92 -14.13
CA PRO A 225 10.03 -0.57 -14.67
C PRO A 225 11.19 -1.03 -13.79
N PHE A 226 11.07 -0.87 -12.46
CA PHE A 226 12.11 -1.28 -11.54
C PHE A 226 12.35 -2.79 -11.54
N LEU A 227 11.30 -3.62 -11.52
CA LEU A 227 11.44 -5.07 -11.63
C LEU A 227 12.03 -5.49 -12.96
N GLU A 228 11.73 -4.79 -14.05
CA GLU A 228 12.27 -5.11 -15.37
C GLU A 228 13.80 -4.93 -15.39
N ILE A 229 14.31 -3.88 -14.75
CA ILE A 229 15.76 -3.68 -14.59
C ILE A 229 16.37 -4.75 -13.67
N ILE A 230 15.69 -5.12 -12.58
CA ILE A 230 16.14 -6.22 -11.71
C ILE A 230 16.23 -7.53 -12.50
N LYS A 231 15.23 -7.85 -13.31
CA LYS A 231 15.18 -9.07 -14.14
C LYS A 231 16.25 -9.06 -15.21
N ASN A 232 16.37 -7.97 -15.97
CA ASN A 232 17.17 -7.96 -17.19
C ASN A 232 18.64 -7.65 -16.95
N SER A 233 18.93 -6.71 -16.05
CA SER A 233 20.25 -6.10 -15.93
C SER A 233 21.00 -6.48 -14.65
N ILE A 234 20.29 -6.80 -13.57
CA ILE A 234 20.90 -6.99 -12.25
C ILE A 234 20.95 -8.46 -11.86
N PHE A 235 19.79 -9.09 -11.68
CA PHE A 235 19.68 -10.48 -11.21
C PHE A 235 19.81 -11.50 -12.35
N GLY A 236 19.35 -11.10 -13.54
CA GLY A 236 19.32 -11.93 -14.75
C GLY A 236 18.05 -12.78 -14.86
N MET A 237 17.38 -12.71 -16.02
CA MET A 237 16.04 -13.27 -16.24
C MET A 237 15.94 -14.74 -15.85
N ARG A 238 16.89 -15.58 -16.29
CA ARG A 238 16.86 -17.02 -16.01
C ARG A 238 16.92 -17.30 -14.51
N LYS A 239 17.79 -16.60 -13.77
CA LYS A 239 17.89 -16.74 -12.31
C LYS A 239 16.61 -16.23 -11.66
N TYR A 240 16.08 -15.10 -12.12
CA TYR A 240 14.85 -14.50 -11.59
C TYR A 240 13.67 -15.46 -11.70
N TYR A 241 13.41 -16.00 -12.90
CA TYR A 241 12.32 -16.95 -13.11
C TYR A 241 12.53 -18.26 -12.34
N ALA A 242 13.76 -18.74 -12.20
CA ALA A 242 14.05 -19.92 -11.38
C ALA A 242 13.71 -19.68 -9.90
N ALA A 243 14.14 -18.53 -9.34
CA ALA A 243 13.82 -18.13 -7.97
C ALA A 243 12.31 -17.96 -7.76
N ASN A 244 11.63 -17.24 -8.66
CA ASN A 244 10.19 -17.06 -8.62
C ASN A 244 9.43 -18.39 -8.67
N ASN A 245 9.82 -19.30 -9.58
CA ASN A 245 9.20 -20.62 -9.68
C ASN A 245 9.46 -21.49 -8.44
N TYR A 246 10.62 -21.36 -7.81
CA TYR A 246 10.91 -22.03 -6.55
C TYR A 246 9.97 -21.54 -5.44
N LEU A 247 9.85 -20.23 -5.26
CA LEU A 247 8.93 -19.64 -4.28
C LEU A 247 7.48 -20.07 -4.54
N LYS A 248 7.03 -20.05 -5.80
CA LYS A 248 5.69 -20.56 -6.17
C LYS A 248 5.48 -22.02 -5.74
N ARG A 249 6.44 -22.91 -6.04
CA ARG A 249 6.34 -24.33 -5.65
C ARG A 249 6.28 -24.49 -4.13
N TYR A 250 7.08 -23.71 -3.42
CA TYR A 250 7.09 -23.70 -1.97
C TYR A 250 5.74 -23.24 -1.40
N ILE A 251 5.21 -22.10 -1.86
CA ILE A 251 3.91 -21.57 -1.43
C ILE A 251 2.80 -22.58 -1.74
N ARG A 252 2.76 -23.18 -2.95
CA ARG A 252 1.78 -24.23 -3.28
C ARG A 252 1.87 -25.44 -2.36
N SER A 253 3.03 -25.73 -1.80
CA SER A 253 3.17 -26.80 -0.81
C SER A 253 2.56 -26.41 0.54
N LEU A 254 2.70 -25.15 0.96
CA LEU A 254 2.09 -24.60 2.16
C LEU A 254 0.56 -24.51 2.05
N LEU A 255 0.06 -23.99 0.92
CA LEU A 255 -1.37 -23.77 0.67
C LEU A 255 -2.16 -25.05 0.36
N LYS A 256 -1.50 -26.21 0.37
CA LYS A 256 -1.97 -27.51 -0.17
C LYS A 256 -2.03 -27.48 -1.71
N ARG A 257 -1.37 -28.48 -2.32
CA ARG A 257 -1.17 -28.59 -3.77
C ARG A 257 -2.52 -28.41 -4.50
N ASN A 258 -2.53 -27.52 -5.52
CA ASN A 258 -3.66 -27.12 -6.38
C ASN A 258 -4.41 -25.83 -6.00
N VAL A 259 -3.99 -25.11 -4.95
CA VAL A 259 -4.48 -23.75 -4.69
C VAL A 259 -3.72 -22.73 -5.54
N GLN A 260 -4.45 -21.83 -6.21
CA GLN A 260 -3.88 -20.67 -6.91
C GLN A 260 -3.20 -19.73 -5.90
N ILE A 261 -2.00 -19.27 -6.23
CA ILE A 261 -1.31 -18.26 -5.40
C ILE A 261 -1.89 -16.91 -5.76
N THR A 262 -2.46 -16.19 -4.80
CA THR A 262 -3.06 -14.86 -5.00
C THR A 262 -2.45 -13.84 -4.06
N LYS A 263 -2.82 -12.56 -4.20
CA LYS A 263 -2.31 -11.51 -3.29
C LYS A 263 -2.74 -11.76 -1.84
N TYR A 264 -3.88 -12.43 -1.61
CA TYR A 264 -4.34 -12.79 -0.25
C TYR A 264 -3.60 -13.99 0.34
N SER A 265 -2.86 -14.74 -0.48
CA SER A 265 -1.98 -15.78 0.05
C SER A 265 -0.79 -15.19 0.82
N PHE A 266 -0.44 -13.92 0.59
CA PHE A 266 0.74 -13.26 1.17
C PHE A 266 0.84 -13.39 2.68
N PRO A 267 -0.16 -13.00 3.49
CA PRO A 267 -0.07 -13.11 4.94
C PRO A 267 0.19 -14.55 5.44
N ILE A 268 -0.26 -15.56 4.69
CA ILE A 268 -0.09 -16.97 5.07
C ILE A 268 1.37 -17.39 4.89
N PHE A 269 1.93 -17.18 3.69
CA PHE A 269 3.29 -17.65 3.42
C PHE A 269 4.38 -16.69 3.89
N PHE A 270 4.12 -15.38 3.97
CA PHE A 270 5.11 -14.40 4.42
C PHE A 270 5.37 -14.49 5.93
N ASN A 271 4.48 -15.14 6.68
CA ASN A 271 4.67 -15.48 8.09
C ASN A 271 5.38 -16.82 8.32
N ASP A 272 5.58 -17.64 7.27
CA ASP A 272 6.28 -18.91 7.38
C ASP A 272 7.81 -18.71 7.45
N GLU A 273 8.45 -19.26 8.49
CA GLU A 273 9.88 -19.02 8.76
C GLU A 273 10.79 -19.56 7.64
N LYS A 274 10.45 -20.71 7.05
CA LYS A 274 11.21 -21.28 5.93
C LYS A 274 11.02 -20.46 4.66
N PHE A 275 9.82 -19.95 4.40
CA PHE A 275 9.60 -18.99 3.32
C PHE A 275 10.50 -17.77 3.49
N LYS A 276 10.53 -17.18 4.70
CA LYS A 276 11.40 -16.02 5.00
C LYS A 276 12.86 -16.36 4.77
N GLU A 277 13.34 -17.52 5.22
CA GLU A 277 14.71 -17.97 4.97
C GLU A 277 15.03 -18.05 3.47
N HIS A 278 14.15 -18.68 2.67
CA HIS A 278 14.32 -18.74 1.22
C HIS A 278 14.29 -17.36 0.56
N PHE A 279 13.36 -16.50 0.98
CA PHE A 279 13.24 -15.15 0.47
C PHE A 279 14.46 -14.29 0.82
N CYS A 280 14.96 -14.35 2.06
CA CYS A 280 16.20 -13.69 2.50
C CYS A 280 17.41 -14.11 1.67
N ASN A 281 17.53 -15.39 1.31
CA ASN A 281 18.60 -15.84 0.42
C ASN A 281 18.51 -15.19 -0.97
N TYR A 282 17.33 -15.11 -1.57
CA TYR A 282 17.15 -14.42 -2.85
C TYR A 282 17.38 -12.90 -2.73
N LEU A 283 16.93 -12.30 -1.64
CA LEU A 283 17.12 -10.88 -1.34
C LEU A 283 18.60 -10.52 -1.23
N MET A 284 19.39 -11.34 -0.52
CA MET A 284 20.85 -11.19 -0.44
C MET A 284 21.49 -11.23 -1.83
N VAL A 285 21.11 -12.19 -2.68
CA VAL A 285 21.68 -12.30 -4.03
C VAL A 285 21.31 -11.08 -4.89
N ILE A 286 20.09 -10.55 -4.75
CA ILE A 286 19.68 -9.29 -5.42
C ILE A 286 20.55 -8.13 -4.94
N LEU A 287 20.73 -7.96 -3.63
CA LEU A 287 21.53 -6.88 -3.06
C LEU A 287 23.00 -6.96 -3.48
N GLN A 288 23.60 -8.16 -3.49
CA GLN A 288 24.96 -8.37 -4.00
C GLN A 288 25.07 -8.06 -5.49
N ALA A 289 24.06 -8.43 -6.28
CA ALA A 289 24.02 -8.11 -7.71
C ALA A 289 23.89 -6.59 -7.95
N ILE A 290 23.12 -5.87 -7.13
CA ILE A 290 23.05 -4.40 -7.15
C ILE A 290 24.42 -3.80 -6.89
N GLN A 291 25.12 -4.24 -5.84
CA GLN A 291 26.47 -3.75 -5.53
C GLN A 291 27.47 -4.06 -6.66
N ALA A 292 27.39 -5.25 -7.25
CA ALA A 292 28.26 -5.66 -8.36
C ALA A 292 27.96 -4.89 -9.66
N TYR A 293 26.71 -4.44 -9.88
CA TYR A 293 26.35 -3.57 -11.00
C TYR A 293 27.07 -2.21 -10.95
N GLY A 294 27.46 -1.79 -9.75
CA GLY A 294 28.61 -0.90 -9.55
C GLY A 294 28.35 0.60 -9.71
N ARG A 295 27.13 1.05 -10.03
CA ARG A 295 26.71 2.47 -10.02
C ARG A 295 25.20 2.61 -9.86
N ASP A 296 24.73 3.12 -8.72
CA ASP A 296 23.31 3.36 -8.46
C ASP A 296 22.67 4.27 -9.51
N GLU A 297 23.44 5.25 -10.04
CA GLU A 297 22.94 6.17 -11.05
C GLU A 297 22.60 5.49 -12.37
N LEU A 298 23.29 4.39 -12.72
CA LEU A 298 22.97 3.61 -13.91
C LEU A 298 21.64 2.88 -13.74
N ILE A 299 21.39 2.29 -12.56
CA ILE A 299 20.11 1.64 -12.26
C ILE A 299 18.98 2.67 -12.38
N ILE A 300 19.12 3.83 -11.73
CA ILE A 300 18.13 4.90 -11.75
C ILE A 300 17.87 5.38 -13.19
N ARG A 301 18.92 5.56 -14.00
CA ARG A 301 18.79 5.95 -15.40
C ARG A 301 18.02 4.91 -16.20
N ASP A 302 18.35 3.64 -16.04
CA ASP A 302 17.75 2.54 -16.80
C ASP A 302 16.28 2.34 -16.39
N VAL A 303 15.95 2.50 -15.11
CA VAL A 303 14.56 2.50 -14.59
C VAL A 303 13.74 3.62 -15.22
N ASN A 304 14.30 4.83 -15.29
CA ASN A 304 13.63 5.96 -15.92
C ASN A 304 13.45 5.79 -17.44
N ALA A 305 14.41 5.14 -18.11
CA ALA A 305 14.28 4.81 -19.52
C ALA A 305 13.13 3.82 -19.76
N GLU A 306 13.01 2.79 -18.93
CA GLU A 306 11.93 1.82 -19.02
C GLU A 306 10.58 2.43 -18.60
N LEU A 307 10.55 3.31 -17.59
CA LEU A 307 9.37 4.06 -17.17
C LEU A 307 8.79 4.89 -18.32
N LYS A 308 9.64 5.66 -19.02
CA LYS A 308 9.21 6.47 -20.18
C LYS A 308 8.71 5.63 -21.34
N LYS A 309 9.23 4.41 -21.51
CA LYS A 309 8.80 3.48 -22.54
C LYS A 309 7.44 2.85 -22.21
N GLN A 310 7.20 2.50 -20.95
CA GLN A 310 5.95 1.89 -20.50
C GLN A 310 4.83 2.92 -20.31
N LEU A 311 5.17 4.11 -19.81
CA LEU A 311 4.23 5.17 -19.43
C LEU A 311 4.76 6.56 -19.88
N PRO A 312 4.63 6.91 -21.17
CA PRO A 312 5.19 8.14 -21.73
C PRO A 312 4.65 9.44 -21.11
N ASP A 313 3.38 9.44 -20.70
CA ASP A 313 2.68 10.62 -20.17
C ASP A 313 2.76 10.73 -18.65
N PHE A 314 3.47 9.82 -17.98
CA PHE A 314 3.60 9.83 -16.53
C PHE A 314 4.55 10.96 -16.08
N PRO A 315 4.09 11.91 -15.23
CA PRO A 315 4.83 13.15 -15.00
C PRO A 315 5.98 13.02 -13.98
N HIS A 316 6.08 11.88 -13.27
CA HIS A 316 7.08 11.71 -12.22
C HIS A 316 8.32 10.94 -12.70
N THR A 317 9.47 11.29 -12.15
CA THR A 317 10.76 10.64 -12.41
C THR A 317 11.15 9.78 -11.21
N PHE A 318 11.77 8.64 -11.47
CA PHE A 318 12.35 7.79 -10.43
C PHE A 318 13.66 8.40 -9.93
N LEU A 319 13.72 8.76 -8.65
CA LEU A 319 14.82 9.50 -8.03
C LEU A 319 15.71 8.59 -7.15
N PRO A 320 16.94 9.01 -6.79
CA PRO A 320 17.81 8.27 -5.88
C PRO A 320 17.14 7.91 -4.55
N GLU A 321 16.32 8.80 -4.00
CA GLU A 321 15.60 8.58 -2.74
C GLU A 321 14.66 7.37 -2.83
N HIS A 322 13.98 7.18 -3.96
CA HIS A 322 13.12 6.01 -4.17
C HIS A 322 13.93 4.71 -4.20
N PHE A 323 15.12 4.74 -4.81
CA PHE A 323 16.03 3.61 -4.85
C PHE A 323 16.52 3.24 -3.44
N TYR A 324 17.04 4.21 -2.70
CA TYR A 324 17.58 3.99 -1.36
C TYR A 324 16.51 3.48 -0.40
N ILE A 325 15.29 4.04 -0.45
CA ILE A 325 14.19 3.54 0.39
C ILE A 325 13.91 2.05 0.13
N MET A 326 13.91 1.59 -1.13
CA MET A 326 13.71 0.17 -1.43
C MET A 326 14.86 -0.69 -0.89
N VAL A 327 16.11 -0.29 -1.15
CA VAL A 327 17.29 -1.02 -0.68
C VAL A 327 17.35 -1.08 0.85
N ASP A 328 16.96 0.00 1.52
CA ASP A 328 16.90 0.08 2.98
C ASP A 328 15.83 -0.84 3.54
N CYS A 329 14.62 -0.85 2.97
CA CYS A 329 13.56 -1.79 3.35
C CYS A 329 14.03 -3.25 3.27
N TRP A 330 14.73 -3.59 2.18
CA TRP A 330 15.25 -4.94 1.95
C TRP A 330 16.37 -5.29 2.93
N SER A 331 17.31 -4.37 3.15
CA SER A 331 18.43 -4.55 4.06
C SER A 331 17.97 -4.70 5.51
N GLU A 332 16.97 -3.94 5.93
CA GLU A 332 16.39 -4.04 7.27
C GLU A 332 15.69 -5.39 7.47
N PHE A 333 14.90 -5.84 6.50
CA PHE A 333 14.26 -7.17 6.55
C PHE A 333 15.31 -8.29 6.65
N LEU A 334 16.37 -8.21 5.84
CA LEU A 334 17.48 -9.15 5.89
C LEU A 334 18.18 -9.13 7.26
N GLY A 335 18.37 -7.94 7.84
CA GLY A 335 18.97 -7.78 9.17
C GLY A 335 18.14 -8.36 10.30
N GLN A 336 16.81 -8.28 10.20
CA GLN A 336 15.88 -8.82 11.20
C GLN A 336 15.79 -10.34 11.15
N HIS A 337 15.78 -10.93 9.96
CA HIS A 337 15.49 -12.35 9.77
C HIS A 337 16.71 -13.22 9.43
N SER A 338 17.80 -12.62 8.94
CA SER A 338 19.01 -13.34 8.54
C SER A 338 20.26 -12.45 8.66
N PRO A 339 20.62 -11.99 9.88
CA PRO A 339 21.70 -11.03 10.10
C PRO A 339 23.07 -11.49 9.57
N ASP A 340 23.32 -12.80 9.54
CA ASP A 340 24.56 -13.35 8.98
C ASP A 340 24.64 -13.21 7.46
N LEU A 341 23.51 -13.20 6.75
CA LEU A 341 23.48 -12.91 5.31
C LEU A 341 23.73 -11.42 5.06
N LEU A 342 23.22 -10.53 5.91
CA LEU A 342 23.48 -9.10 5.79
C LEU A 342 24.98 -8.74 5.92
N LYS A 343 25.72 -9.43 6.79
CA LYS A 343 27.18 -9.25 6.90
C LYS A 343 27.90 -9.54 5.57
N ARG A 344 27.48 -10.57 4.84
CA ARG A 344 28.03 -10.97 3.52
C ARG A 344 27.71 -10.01 2.38
N VAL A 345 26.77 -9.10 2.58
CA VAL A 345 26.50 -8.00 1.64
C VAL A 345 27.48 -6.84 1.88
N LYS A 346 28.02 -6.67 3.09
CA LYS A 346 28.96 -5.59 3.42
C LYS A 346 30.42 -5.95 3.13
N GLU A 347 30.71 -7.24 3.00
CA GLU A 347 32.04 -7.73 2.64
C GLU A 347 32.23 -7.64 1.11
N PRO A 348 33.29 -6.96 0.61
CA PRO A 348 33.58 -6.99 -0.81
C PRO A 348 33.83 -8.45 -1.24
N VAL A 349 33.22 -8.86 -2.35
CA VAL A 349 33.49 -10.16 -2.97
C VAL A 349 34.93 -10.14 -3.45
N ILE A 350 35.86 -10.59 -2.61
CA ILE A 350 37.23 -10.90 -3.01
C ILE A 350 37.09 -12.16 -3.87
N GLY A 351 37.24 -11.98 -5.19
CA GLY A 351 37.23 -13.10 -6.11
C GLY A 351 38.43 -14.00 -5.85
N ASP A 352 38.18 -15.26 -5.49
CA ASP A 352 39.15 -16.35 -5.67
C ASP A 352 39.30 -16.63 -7.17
N SER A 353 39.98 -15.72 -7.87
CA SER A 353 40.62 -16.01 -9.13
C SER A 353 42.12 -16.14 -8.84
N ASP A 354 42.55 -17.36 -8.46
CA ASP A 354 43.89 -17.91 -8.74
C ASP A 354 44.23 -19.10 -7.81
N GLN A 355 43.45 -20.18 -7.80
CA GLN A 355 43.96 -21.54 -7.45
C GLN A 355 43.19 -22.64 -8.19
N ALA A 356 43.23 -22.60 -9.52
CA ALA A 356 42.81 -23.75 -10.33
C ALA A 356 43.62 -23.85 -11.63
N GLN A 357 44.95 -23.88 -11.53
CA GLN A 357 45.81 -24.38 -12.60
C GLN A 357 47.14 -24.88 -12.03
N GLY A 358 47.47 -26.15 -12.32
CA GLY A 358 48.82 -26.66 -12.18
C GLY A 358 49.01 -27.78 -11.14
N LYS A 359 48.45 -28.97 -11.40
CA LYS A 359 49.19 -30.24 -11.38
C LYS A 359 48.25 -31.40 -11.74
N LYS A 360 48.26 -31.77 -13.02
CA LYS A 360 48.08 -33.15 -13.46
C LYS A 360 49.29 -33.50 -14.30
N ASP A 361 50.10 -34.38 -13.73
CA ASP A 361 50.83 -35.48 -14.35
C ASP A 361 51.05 -35.40 -15.86
N ASP A 362 52.32 -35.40 -16.26
CA ASP A 362 52.72 -36.18 -17.42
C ASP A 362 53.87 -37.11 -17.04
N LYS A 363 53.66 -38.39 -17.35
CA LYS A 363 54.63 -39.47 -17.25
C LYS A 363 55.63 -39.31 -18.40
N GLY A 364 56.87 -39.73 -18.15
CA GLY A 364 57.96 -39.57 -19.10
C GLY A 364 57.91 -40.47 -20.34
N GLU A 365 58.85 -40.21 -21.24
CA GLU A 365 59.61 -41.20 -22.00
C GLU A 365 60.83 -40.52 -22.67
N GLU A 366 61.95 -41.26 -22.67
CA GLU A 366 63.14 -41.19 -23.55
C GLU A 366 64.13 -40.00 -23.47
N ALA A 367 65.26 -40.24 -22.79
CA ALA A 367 66.57 -40.58 -23.40
C ALA A 367 67.57 -41.06 -22.33
#